data_AF-A0A9P9YVN5-F1
#
_entry.id   AF-A0A9P9YVN5-F1
#
_cell.length_a   1.000
_cell.length_b   1.000
_cell.length_c   1.000
_cell.angle_alpha   90.00
_cell.angle_beta   90.00
_cell.angle_gamma   90.00
#
_symmetry.space_group_name_H-M   'P 1'
#
loop_
_entity.id
_entity.type
_entity.pdbx_description
1 polymer ?
#
loop_
_entity_poly.entity_id
_entity_poly.type
_entity_poly.pdbx_seq_one_letter_code
_entity_poly.pdbx_strand_id
1 'polypeptide(L)'
;MRYNYLVVLICASCAFAVPDSYSGDIQNSNSLDFGNDSGGYEYNSPPKNNYLPPATSAPEYLPPPNNGYQYNPPPNNNYLPPPNNNYLPPPPEYGPPSGYPVYGPPPPFYKPAPPIPYHSHESFLEKLNLGNNAQAQDLRRVDDTELIQLLTGNSNVVVLFNKNNCQSCLEYENVVTKIYPQLQETLSTIVVQSVDSNLVSIYDPSKEPALVFFRRGIPILYHGEVNDDEILDFFNDNLEPAVKELSDDNFEHLTQASSGATTGDWFVFFYSAECTVCQRLYAVWESVGGKLKRKLNIARMNSAESGISTAKRLGALESPAFIFLRQGKMYRYLAKQYSPEAFVQFAEKGYLTQSHPQPVPQIPSAV
;
A
#
# COMPACT_ATOMS: atom_id res chain seq x y z
N MET A 1 -19.34 1.67 4.22
CA MET A 1 -18.25 1.11 3.39
C MET A 1 -16.94 1.52 4.04
N ARG A 2 -16.35 0.64 4.85
CA ARG A 2 -15.09 0.92 5.56
C ARG A 2 -13.95 0.41 4.69
N TYR A 3 -13.20 1.31 4.07
CA TYR A 3 -11.92 0.99 3.46
C TYR A 3 -10.90 0.80 4.59
N ASN A 4 -10.60 -0.45 4.93
CA ASN A 4 -9.43 -0.78 5.75
C ASN A 4 -8.21 -0.62 4.85
N TYR A 5 -7.61 0.58 4.87
CA TYR A 5 -6.35 0.82 4.21
C TYR A 5 -5.28 -0.02 4.90
N LEU A 6 -4.56 -0.80 4.08
CA LEU A 6 -3.38 -1.56 4.44
C LEU A 6 -2.23 -0.58 4.77
N VAL A 7 -2.36 0.14 5.89
CA VAL A 7 -1.21 0.73 6.56
C VAL A 7 -0.39 -0.47 7.01
N VAL A 8 0.77 -0.66 6.40
CA VAL A 8 1.76 -1.64 6.84
C VAL A 8 1.92 -1.43 8.34
N LEU A 9 1.38 -2.35 9.14
CA LEU A 9 1.65 -2.46 10.56
C LEU A 9 3.13 -2.78 10.68
N ILE A 10 3.95 -1.74 10.70
CA ILE A 10 5.31 -1.82 11.21
C ILE A 10 5.11 -2.23 12.67
N CYS A 11 5.33 -3.51 12.95
CA CYS A 11 5.25 -4.05 14.29
C CYS A 11 6.24 -3.27 15.16
N ALA A 12 5.74 -2.43 16.06
CA ALA A 12 6.52 -1.66 17.03
C ALA A 12 7.27 -2.55 18.06
N SER A 13 7.31 -3.87 17.85
CA SER A 13 7.96 -4.86 18.71
C SER A 13 9.10 -5.63 18.01
N CYS A 14 9.40 -5.34 16.73
CA CYS A 14 10.50 -6.00 16.02
C CYS A 14 11.84 -5.24 16.08
N ALA A 15 11.97 -4.22 16.92
CA ALA A 15 13.22 -3.49 17.13
C ALA A 15 14.11 -4.18 18.18
N PHE A 16 14.56 -5.40 17.89
CA PHE A 16 15.77 -5.97 18.50
C PHE A 16 16.45 -6.87 17.46
N ALA A 17 17.18 -6.25 16.54
CA ALA A 17 18.17 -6.95 15.73
C ALA A 17 19.51 -6.92 16.47
N VAL A 18 20.00 -8.11 16.84
CA VAL A 18 21.39 -8.35 17.24
C VAL A 18 22.24 -8.34 15.96
N PRO A 19 23.42 -7.72 15.92
CA PRO A 19 24.21 -7.67 14.69
C PRO A 19 25.01 -8.96 14.51
N ASP A 20 24.66 -9.76 13.51
CA ASP A 20 25.55 -10.81 13.01
C ASP A 20 26.30 -10.31 11.78
N SER A 21 27.59 -10.07 11.99
CA SER A 21 28.62 -9.88 10.97
C SER A 21 28.88 -11.20 10.26
N TYR A 22 28.80 -11.23 8.92
CA TYR A 22 29.48 -12.26 8.13
C TYR A 22 30.30 -11.62 7.02
N SER A 23 31.60 -11.91 7.07
CA SER A 23 32.63 -11.51 6.11
C SER A 23 33.44 -12.77 5.79
N GLY A 24 33.65 -13.04 4.49
CA GLY A 24 34.59 -14.05 3.93
C GLY A 24 34.24 -15.52 4.20
N ASP A 25 34.52 -16.53 3.37
CA ASP A 25 35.31 -16.61 2.15
C ASP A 25 34.87 -17.83 1.32
N ILE A 26 35.00 -17.71 0.00
CA ILE A 26 34.95 -18.81 -0.96
C ILE A 26 36.33 -19.46 -1.00
N GLN A 27 36.44 -20.73 -0.62
CA GLN A 27 37.56 -21.61 -1.01
C GLN A 27 37.03 -22.97 -1.46
N ASN A 28 37.54 -23.36 -2.62
CA ASN A 28 37.24 -24.54 -3.39
C ASN A 28 38.31 -25.60 -3.08
N SER A 29 37.92 -26.85 -2.80
CA SER A 29 38.83 -28.00 -3.00
C SER A 29 38.07 -29.32 -3.05
N ASN A 30 38.14 -29.97 -4.22
CA ASN A 30 37.98 -31.42 -4.39
C ASN A 30 39.11 -32.17 -3.65
N SER A 31 38.79 -33.27 -2.98
CA SER A 31 39.57 -34.54 -3.04
C SER A 31 38.86 -35.66 -2.26
N LEU A 32 39.03 -36.87 -2.81
CA LEU A 32 38.54 -38.20 -2.45
C LEU A 32 39.03 -38.68 -1.07
N ASP A 33 38.24 -39.46 -0.31
CA ASP A 33 38.29 -40.95 -0.30
C ASP A 33 37.54 -41.59 0.90
N PHE A 34 37.00 -42.78 0.62
CA PHE A 34 36.49 -43.91 1.44
C PHE A 34 36.12 -43.78 2.94
N GLY A 35 34.94 -44.30 3.27
CA GLY A 35 34.60 -44.76 4.62
C GLY A 35 33.17 -45.26 4.75
N ASN A 36 32.98 -46.56 4.51
CA ASN A 36 31.75 -47.31 4.73
C ASN A 36 31.53 -47.44 6.25
N ASP A 37 30.45 -46.90 6.81
CA ASP A 37 29.97 -47.34 8.11
C ASP A 37 28.44 -47.26 8.24
N SER A 38 27.89 -48.41 8.62
CA SER A 38 26.47 -48.67 8.79
C SER A 38 26.04 -48.14 10.15
N GLY A 39 25.38 -46.98 10.20
CA GLY A 39 24.80 -46.42 11.42
C GLY A 39 23.29 -46.29 11.30
N GLY A 40 22.55 -47.27 11.82
CA GLY A 40 21.09 -47.19 11.95
C GLY A 40 20.70 -46.10 12.94
N TYR A 41 19.76 -45.23 12.55
CA TYR A 41 19.10 -44.31 13.46
C TYR A 41 17.86 -45.01 14.05
N GLU A 42 17.94 -45.41 15.32
CA GLU A 42 16.75 -45.77 16.10
C GLU A 42 15.97 -44.50 16.41
N TYR A 43 14.73 -44.44 15.93
CA TYR A 43 13.78 -43.38 16.25
C TYR A 43 13.15 -43.67 17.61
N ASN A 44 13.65 -43.03 18.67
CA ASN A 44 12.97 -43.05 19.96
C ASN A 44 11.69 -42.20 19.89
N SER A 45 10.55 -42.85 20.09
CA SER A 45 9.26 -42.17 20.23
C SER A 45 9.28 -41.24 21.45
N PRO A 46 8.72 -40.01 21.37
CA PRO A 46 8.66 -39.12 22.52
C PRO A 46 7.80 -39.71 23.66
N PRO A 47 8.13 -39.43 24.93
CA PRO A 47 7.39 -39.95 26.08
C PRO A 47 5.95 -39.40 26.10
N LYS A 48 4.99 -40.28 26.43
CA LYS A 48 3.59 -39.93 26.64
C LYS A 48 3.46 -38.94 27.81
N ASN A 49 3.25 -37.66 27.51
CA ASN A 49 2.85 -36.68 28.52
C ASN A 49 1.34 -36.77 28.76
N ASN A 50 0.96 -37.53 29.78
CA ASN A 50 -0.38 -37.50 30.38
C ASN A 50 -0.47 -36.36 31.39
N TYR A 51 -0.76 -35.15 30.92
CA TYR A 51 -1.36 -34.09 31.74
C TYR A 51 -2.34 -33.28 30.89
N LEU A 52 -3.51 -33.87 30.67
CA LEU A 52 -4.72 -33.15 30.27
C LEU A 52 -5.56 -32.94 31.55
N PRO A 53 -5.92 -31.70 31.93
CA PRO A 53 -6.95 -31.50 32.94
C PRO A 53 -8.32 -32.02 32.42
N PRO A 54 -9.22 -32.48 33.30
CA PRO A 54 -10.52 -33.01 32.89
C PRO A 54 -11.36 -31.92 32.20
N ALA A 55 -12.13 -32.35 31.20
CA ALA A 55 -13.06 -31.49 30.47
C ALA A 55 -14.12 -30.91 31.42
N THR A 56 -14.16 -29.59 31.55
CA THR A 56 -15.29 -28.87 32.13
C THR A 56 -16.40 -28.78 31.08
N SER A 57 -17.62 -29.12 31.49
CA SER A 57 -18.82 -28.99 30.67
C SER A 57 -19.06 -27.54 30.25
N ALA A 58 -19.48 -27.34 28.99
CA ALA A 58 -19.84 -26.05 28.44
C ALA A 58 -20.96 -25.38 29.26
N PRO A 59 -20.93 -24.05 29.48
CA PRO A 59 -22.07 -23.35 30.06
C PRO A 59 -23.25 -23.36 29.10
N GLU A 60 -24.41 -23.71 29.62
CA GLU A 60 -25.70 -23.73 28.94
C GLU A 60 -26.12 -22.27 28.64
N TYR A 61 -26.08 -21.88 27.36
CA TYR A 61 -26.58 -20.57 26.93
C TYR A 61 -28.11 -20.58 26.95
N LEU A 62 -28.70 -19.96 27.96
CA LEU A 62 -30.12 -19.60 27.94
C LEU A 62 -30.35 -18.53 26.84
N PRO A 63 -31.37 -18.68 25.98
CA PRO A 63 -31.73 -17.64 25.04
C PRO A 63 -32.27 -16.39 25.77
N PRO A 64 -32.00 -15.17 25.28
CA PRO A 64 -32.52 -13.95 25.87
C PRO A 64 -34.06 -13.88 25.77
N PRO A 65 -34.75 -13.24 26.73
CA PRO A 65 -36.20 -13.11 26.71
C PRO A 65 -36.68 -12.29 25.51
N ASN A 66 -37.76 -12.80 24.92
CA ASN A 66 -38.41 -12.34 23.69
C ASN A 66 -39.11 -10.98 23.90
N ASN A 67 -38.38 -9.87 23.71
CA ASN A 67 -38.98 -8.55 23.53
C ASN A 67 -39.24 -8.32 22.04
N GLY A 68 -40.49 -8.53 21.64
CA GLY A 68 -40.95 -8.38 20.26
C GLY A 68 -40.73 -6.98 19.72
N TYR A 69 -39.78 -6.83 18.79
CA TYR A 69 -39.71 -5.69 17.89
C TYR A 69 -40.36 -6.09 16.57
N GLN A 70 -41.54 -5.53 16.33
CA GLN A 70 -42.31 -5.69 15.10
C GLN A 70 -41.59 -4.90 13.98
N TYR A 71 -41.10 -5.62 12.97
CA TYR A 71 -40.45 -5.04 11.81
C TYR A 71 -41.52 -4.54 10.84
N ASN A 72 -41.72 -3.22 10.73
CA ASN A 72 -42.57 -2.63 9.70
C ASN A 72 -41.74 -2.35 8.44
N PRO A 73 -42.07 -2.95 7.28
CA PRO A 73 -41.41 -2.63 6.02
C PRO A 73 -41.78 -1.22 5.53
N PRO A 74 -40.89 -0.52 4.82
CA PRO A 74 -41.15 0.82 4.31
C PRO A 74 -42.23 0.80 3.21
N PRO A 75 -43.16 1.77 3.18
CA PRO A 75 -44.15 1.86 2.13
C PRO A 75 -43.53 2.29 0.79
N ASN A 76 -44.05 1.67 -0.26
CA ASN A 76 -43.70 1.81 -1.67
C ASN A 76 -44.06 3.21 -2.20
N ASN A 77 -43.07 4.07 -2.47
CA ASN A 77 -43.29 5.40 -3.06
C ASN A 77 -43.26 5.33 -4.59
N ASN A 78 -44.38 4.92 -5.18
CA ASN A 78 -44.75 5.32 -6.53
C ASN A 78 -45.99 6.20 -6.42
N TYR A 79 -45.83 7.52 -6.47
CA TYR A 79 -46.77 8.52 -7.01
C TYR A 79 -46.21 9.92 -6.72
N LEU A 80 -45.64 10.56 -7.73
CA LEU A 80 -45.38 12.01 -7.77
C LEU A 80 -46.61 12.70 -8.37
N PRO A 81 -47.26 13.65 -7.66
CA PRO A 81 -48.05 14.71 -8.28
C PRO A 81 -47.27 16.04 -8.36
N PRO A 82 -47.70 17.00 -9.19
CA PRO A 82 -46.88 18.13 -9.65
C PRO A 82 -46.70 19.24 -8.59
N PRO A 83 -45.75 20.17 -8.80
CA PRO A 83 -45.43 21.20 -7.83
C PRO A 83 -46.47 22.32 -7.88
N ASN A 84 -47.05 22.67 -6.74
CA ASN A 84 -47.81 23.91 -6.61
C ASN A 84 -47.23 24.74 -5.46
N ASN A 85 -46.72 25.91 -5.83
CA ASN A 85 -46.27 26.98 -4.94
C ASN A 85 -47.40 27.39 -4.00
N ASN A 86 -47.14 27.35 -2.70
CA ASN A 86 -47.34 28.45 -1.75
C ASN A 86 -47.21 27.95 -0.31
N TYR A 87 -46.67 28.81 0.56
CA TYR A 87 -46.41 28.67 2.00
C TYR A 87 -45.00 28.23 2.42
N LEU A 88 -44.09 29.21 2.44
CA LEU A 88 -42.96 29.23 3.38
C LEU A 88 -43.38 30.09 4.61
N PRO A 89 -43.19 29.62 5.86
CA PRO A 89 -43.38 30.44 7.05
C PRO A 89 -42.27 31.49 7.21
N PRO A 90 -42.54 32.63 7.87
CA PRO A 90 -41.55 33.71 8.04
C PRO A 90 -40.43 33.31 9.03
N PRO A 91 -39.21 33.85 8.86
CA PRO A 91 -38.08 33.59 9.75
C PRO A 91 -38.27 34.23 11.15
N PRO A 92 -37.65 33.67 12.20
CA PRO A 92 -37.74 34.21 13.55
C PRO A 92 -36.97 35.53 13.70
N GLU A 93 -37.62 36.48 14.37
CA GLU A 93 -37.12 37.83 14.67
C GLU A 93 -36.26 37.77 15.94
N TYR A 94 -34.94 37.98 15.82
CA TYR A 94 -34.04 38.07 16.96
C TYR A 94 -34.01 39.51 17.50
N GLY A 95 -34.57 39.73 18.68
CA GLY A 95 -34.46 40.99 19.43
C GLY A 95 -33.04 41.19 20.01
N PRO A 96 -32.60 42.44 20.23
CA PRO A 96 -31.24 42.75 20.70
C PRO A 96 -31.05 42.42 22.19
N PRO A 97 -29.82 42.01 22.60
CA PRO A 97 -29.53 41.68 24.00
C PRO A 97 -29.41 42.91 24.91
N SER A 98 -29.96 42.76 26.11
CA SER A 98 -29.98 43.76 27.20
C SER A 98 -28.67 43.76 28.00
N GLY A 99 -28.05 44.93 28.17
CA GLY A 99 -27.07 45.19 29.24
C GLY A 99 -25.75 45.79 28.77
N TYR A 100 -25.64 47.12 28.81
CA TYR A 100 -24.36 47.83 28.74
C TYR A 100 -24.13 48.63 30.03
N PRO A 101 -22.90 48.67 30.57
CA PRO A 101 -22.57 49.51 31.73
C PRO A 101 -22.54 51.00 31.34
N VAL A 102 -23.01 51.83 32.27
CA VAL A 102 -23.05 53.30 32.16
C VAL A 102 -21.64 53.87 32.35
N TYR A 103 -21.11 54.54 31.32
CA TYR A 103 -19.88 55.33 31.41
C TYR A 103 -20.22 56.81 31.66
N GLY A 104 -19.58 57.40 32.68
CA GLY A 104 -19.69 58.81 33.03
C GLY A 104 -19.05 59.76 31.99
N PRO A 105 -19.23 61.08 32.16
CA PRO A 105 -18.83 62.07 31.15
C PRO A 105 -17.30 62.12 30.94
N PRO A 106 -16.83 62.36 29.70
CA PRO A 106 -15.41 62.36 29.37
C PRO A 106 -14.67 63.63 29.84
N PRO A 107 -13.37 63.53 30.15
CA PRO A 107 -12.53 64.68 30.51
C PRO A 107 -12.17 65.55 29.27
N PRO A 108 -11.83 66.83 29.48
CA PRO A 108 -11.60 67.78 28.40
C PRO A 108 -10.22 67.62 27.73
N PHE A 109 -10.25 67.70 26.39
CA PHE A 109 -9.19 68.14 25.46
C PHE A 109 -7.76 67.62 25.66
N TYR A 110 -7.33 66.71 24.75
CA TYR A 110 -5.93 66.64 24.31
C TYR A 110 -5.85 66.66 22.77
N LYS A 111 -4.82 67.37 22.29
CA LYS A 111 -4.57 67.79 20.90
C LYS A 111 -4.38 66.61 19.92
N PRO A 112 -4.65 66.77 18.61
CA PRO A 112 -4.34 65.75 17.61
C PRO A 112 -2.82 65.57 17.44
N ALA A 113 -2.34 64.34 17.57
CA ALA A 113 -1.01 63.94 17.10
C ALA A 113 -1.01 63.78 15.56
N PRO A 114 0.11 64.02 14.87
CA PRO A 114 0.19 63.96 13.41
C PRO A 114 -0.01 62.52 12.88
N PRO A 115 -0.46 62.35 11.62
CA PRO A 115 -0.69 61.02 11.05
C PRO A 115 0.64 60.28 10.89
N ILE A 116 0.69 59.06 11.42
CA ILE A 116 1.76 58.10 11.17
C ILE A 116 1.55 57.55 9.74
N PRO A 117 2.57 57.52 8.87
CA PRO A 117 2.42 56.95 7.53
C PRO A 117 2.08 55.45 7.63
N TYR A 118 1.02 55.04 6.94
CA TYR A 118 0.69 53.65 6.68
C TYR A 118 1.82 53.02 5.86
N HIS A 119 2.62 52.14 6.48
CA HIS A 119 3.43 51.17 5.73
C HIS A 119 2.50 50.06 5.26
N SER A 120 2.35 49.96 3.94
CA SER A 120 1.68 48.84 3.28
C SER A 120 2.32 47.52 3.70
N HIS A 121 1.48 46.51 3.91
CA HIS A 121 1.85 45.13 4.20
C HIS A 121 2.42 44.42 2.94
N GLU A 122 3.39 45.04 2.27
CA GLU A 122 4.08 44.53 1.07
C GLU A 122 5.54 44.12 1.37
N SER A 123 5.96 44.07 2.63
CA SER A 123 7.36 43.81 3.00
C SER A 123 7.67 42.39 3.49
N PHE A 124 6.79 41.42 3.23
CA PHE A 124 7.08 39.99 3.45
C PHE A 124 7.12 39.19 2.14
N LEU A 125 6.34 39.58 1.13
CA LEU A 125 6.35 38.96 -0.20
C LEU A 125 7.51 39.45 -1.08
N GLU A 126 8.04 40.65 -0.85
CA GLU A 126 9.22 41.15 -1.58
C GLU A 126 10.55 40.57 -1.05
N LYS A 127 10.54 39.94 0.14
CA LYS A 127 11.67 39.18 0.68
C LYS A 127 11.70 37.71 0.25
N LEU A 128 10.71 37.26 -0.52
CA LEU A 128 10.71 35.96 -1.19
C LEU A 128 11.14 36.04 -2.66
N ASN A 129 11.43 37.24 -3.19
CA ASN A 129 11.84 37.46 -4.58
C ASN A 129 13.15 38.26 -4.70
N LEU A 130 14.17 37.88 -3.93
CA LEU A 130 15.55 38.29 -4.18
C LEU A 130 16.40 37.08 -4.55
N GLY A 131 16.45 36.83 -5.86
CA GLY A 131 17.42 35.92 -6.46
C GLY A 131 16.79 34.82 -7.29
N ASN A 132 16.45 35.13 -8.55
CA ASN A 132 16.51 34.15 -9.63
C ASN A 132 17.98 33.70 -9.80
N ASN A 133 18.45 32.89 -8.87
CA ASN A 133 19.43 31.87 -9.11
C ASN A 133 18.63 30.57 -9.12
N ALA A 134 18.65 29.83 -10.24
CA ALA A 134 18.24 28.44 -10.24
C ALA A 134 19.22 27.66 -9.36
N GLN A 135 19.09 27.80 -8.05
CA GLN A 135 19.73 26.94 -7.07
C GLN A 135 18.90 25.67 -7.07
N ALA A 136 19.55 24.54 -7.37
CA ALA A 136 19.00 23.22 -7.18
C ALA A 136 18.37 23.18 -5.78
N GLN A 137 17.04 23.07 -5.71
CA GLN A 137 16.33 22.81 -4.47
C GLN A 137 16.84 21.45 -3.98
N ASP A 138 17.65 21.44 -2.94
CA ASP A 138 18.11 20.20 -2.35
C ASP A 138 16.90 19.42 -1.83
N LEU A 139 16.84 18.12 -2.10
CA LEU A 139 15.69 17.32 -1.70
C LEU A 139 15.63 17.28 -0.18
N ARG A 140 14.44 17.50 0.37
CA ARG A 140 14.25 17.47 1.82
C ARG A 140 14.59 16.09 2.37
N ARG A 141 15.64 16.00 3.20
CA ARG A 141 16.04 14.76 3.86
C ARG A 141 15.15 14.45 5.07
N VAL A 142 14.72 13.20 5.19
CA VAL A 142 13.91 12.68 6.29
C VAL A 142 14.51 11.39 6.84
N ASP A 143 14.40 11.19 8.15
CA ASP A 143 14.76 9.93 8.80
C ASP A 143 13.59 8.91 8.75
N ASP A 144 13.83 7.67 9.21
CA ASP A 144 12.83 6.61 9.19
C ASP A 144 11.56 6.96 9.99
N THR A 145 11.68 7.72 11.09
CA THR A 145 10.54 8.06 11.95
C THR A 145 9.64 9.08 11.26
N GLU A 146 10.24 10.14 10.73
CA GLU A 146 9.52 11.15 9.97
C GLU A 146 8.94 10.57 8.67
N LEU A 147 9.70 9.70 7.99
CA LEU A 147 9.22 9.04 6.79
C LEU A 147 7.96 8.23 7.07
N ILE A 148 7.94 7.43 8.14
CA ILE A 148 6.74 6.67 8.54
C ILE A 148 5.55 7.61 8.75
N GLN A 149 5.73 8.76 9.41
CA GLN A 149 4.64 9.71 9.62
C GLN A 149 4.07 10.23 8.30
N LEU A 150 4.93 10.58 7.34
CA LEU A 150 4.50 11.00 6.00
C LEU A 150 3.71 9.90 5.28
N LEU A 151 4.19 8.66 5.36
CA LEU A 151 3.58 7.51 4.69
C LEU A 151 2.25 7.08 5.31
N THR A 152 2.05 7.32 6.61
CA THR A 152 0.76 7.09 7.29
C THR A 152 -0.30 8.15 7.01
N GLY A 153 0.10 9.27 6.40
CA GLY A 153 -0.82 10.31 5.96
C GLY A 153 -1.63 9.90 4.73
N ASN A 154 -2.59 10.75 4.35
CA ASN A 154 -3.38 10.59 3.12
C ASN A 154 -2.77 11.36 1.92
N SER A 155 -1.51 11.78 2.02
CA SER A 155 -0.81 12.54 0.99
C SER A 155 -0.13 11.61 -0.01
N ASN A 156 0.08 12.14 -1.22
CA ASN A 156 0.97 11.55 -2.20
C ASN A 156 2.42 11.87 -1.79
N VAL A 157 3.29 10.88 -1.73
CA VAL A 157 4.69 11.07 -1.30
C VAL A 157 5.62 10.37 -2.29
N VAL A 158 6.60 11.09 -2.83
CA VAL A 158 7.69 10.49 -3.62
C VAL A 158 8.92 10.43 -2.73
N VAL A 159 9.50 9.25 -2.59
CA VAL A 159 10.65 9.00 -1.72
C VAL A 159 11.79 8.49 -2.57
N LEU A 160 12.89 9.22 -2.56
CA LEU A 160 14.18 8.75 -3.07
C LEU A 160 14.97 8.13 -1.93
N PHE A 161 15.16 6.82 -1.95
CA PHE A 161 16.05 6.10 -1.05
C PHE A 161 17.46 6.09 -1.64
N ASN A 162 18.40 6.70 -0.92
CA ASN A 162 19.80 6.77 -1.29
C ASN A 162 20.68 6.09 -0.24
N LYS A 163 21.93 5.88 -0.61
CA LYS A 163 22.98 5.36 0.25
C LYS A 163 24.16 6.31 0.28
N ASN A 164 24.85 6.41 1.40
CA ASN A 164 26.14 7.10 1.43
C ASN A 164 27.15 6.40 0.49
N ASN A 165 28.07 7.19 -0.09
CA ASN A 165 29.12 6.72 -1.02
C ASN A 165 28.58 5.98 -2.27
N CYS A 166 27.46 6.45 -2.82
CA CYS A 166 26.76 5.82 -3.93
C CYS A 166 26.81 6.68 -5.20
N GLN A 167 27.53 6.21 -6.23
CA GLN A 167 27.69 6.96 -7.48
C GLN A 167 26.39 7.04 -8.30
N SER A 168 25.63 5.95 -8.34
CA SER A 168 24.33 5.89 -9.04
C SER A 168 23.26 6.77 -8.37
N CYS A 169 23.39 7.04 -7.06
CA CYS A 169 22.46 7.89 -6.33
C CYS A 169 22.49 9.34 -6.83
N LEU A 170 23.66 9.82 -7.29
CA LEU A 170 23.80 11.17 -7.84
C LEU A 170 22.94 11.38 -9.09
N GLU A 171 22.80 10.35 -9.93
CA GLU A 171 21.96 10.43 -11.13
C GLU A 171 20.48 10.59 -10.76
N TYR A 172 20.00 9.77 -9.82
CA TYR A 172 18.63 9.88 -9.31
C TYR A 172 18.39 11.22 -8.62
N GLU A 173 19.31 11.70 -7.78
CA GLU A 173 19.18 13.00 -7.11
C GLU A 173 19.05 14.13 -8.14
N ASN A 174 19.93 14.16 -9.15
CA ASN A 174 19.90 15.19 -10.19
C ASN A 174 18.57 15.21 -10.95
N VAL A 175 18.09 14.04 -11.39
CA VAL A 175 16.84 13.92 -12.15
C VAL A 175 15.64 14.26 -11.27
N VAL A 176 15.56 13.72 -10.05
CA VAL A 176 14.43 13.96 -9.13
C VAL A 176 14.37 15.42 -8.70
N THR A 177 15.49 16.08 -8.41
CA THR A 177 15.54 17.52 -8.13
C THR A 177 15.08 18.34 -9.34
N LYS A 178 15.43 17.93 -10.56
CA LYS A 178 15.02 18.62 -11.78
C LYS A 178 13.51 18.55 -12.03
N ILE A 179 12.89 17.38 -11.80
CA ILE A 179 11.44 17.19 -11.98
C ILE A 179 10.61 17.53 -10.73
N TYR A 180 11.25 17.92 -9.63
CA TYR A 180 10.59 18.22 -8.35
C TYR A 180 9.41 19.19 -8.49
N PRO A 181 9.51 20.32 -9.22
CA PRO A 181 8.38 21.24 -9.38
C PRO A 181 7.18 20.57 -10.06
N GLN A 182 7.40 19.79 -11.11
CA GLN A 182 6.34 19.08 -11.83
C GLN A 182 5.65 18.04 -10.93
N LEU A 183 6.43 17.29 -10.14
CA LEU A 183 5.88 16.33 -9.17
C LEU A 183 4.96 17.04 -8.15
N GLN A 184 5.43 18.16 -7.59
CA GLN A 184 4.65 18.90 -6.59
C GLN A 184 3.38 19.54 -7.17
N GLU A 185 3.48 20.20 -8.33
CA GLU A 185 2.35 20.93 -8.93
C GLU A 185 1.34 20.00 -9.59
N THR A 186 1.81 18.99 -10.32
CA THR A 186 0.93 18.12 -11.14
C THR A 186 0.36 16.98 -10.32
N LEU A 187 1.18 16.32 -9.51
CA LEU A 187 0.79 15.12 -8.76
C LEU A 187 0.40 15.43 -7.30
N SER A 188 0.54 16.69 -6.87
CA SER A 188 0.34 17.12 -5.48
C SER A 188 1.17 16.27 -4.49
N THR A 189 2.41 15.95 -4.86
CA THR A 189 3.29 15.09 -4.06
C THR A 189 4.17 15.88 -3.11
N ILE A 190 4.38 15.32 -1.91
CA ILE A 190 5.51 15.67 -1.06
C ILE A 190 6.71 14.86 -1.56
N VAL A 191 7.79 15.52 -1.98
CA VAL A 191 9.00 14.83 -2.46
C VAL A 191 10.09 14.92 -1.39
N VAL A 192 10.64 13.77 -1.01
CA VAL A 192 11.67 13.65 0.05
C VAL A 192 12.77 12.68 -0.37
N GLN A 193 13.91 12.78 0.30
CA GLN A 193 14.98 11.79 0.24
C GLN A 193 15.22 11.17 1.62
N SER A 194 15.59 9.90 1.66
CA SER A 194 16.07 9.24 2.88
C SER A 194 17.36 8.49 2.59
N VAL A 195 18.35 8.63 3.46
CA VAL A 195 19.71 8.12 3.22
C VAL A 195 20.08 7.09 4.26
N ASP A 196 20.58 5.94 3.81
CA ASP A 196 20.86 4.75 4.62
C ASP A 196 19.64 4.29 5.46
N SER A 197 18.43 4.48 4.92
CA SER A 197 17.17 4.08 5.55
C SER A 197 17.01 2.56 5.56
N ASN A 198 16.59 1.98 6.67
CA ASN A 198 16.29 0.55 6.73
C ASN A 198 15.00 0.18 5.97
N LEU A 199 14.14 1.18 5.73
CA LEU A 199 12.84 1.00 5.09
C LEU A 199 12.95 0.67 3.60
N VAL A 200 14.07 1.03 2.95
CA VAL A 200 14.30 0.69 1.53
C VAL A 200 14.17 -0.82 1.28
N SER A 201 14.62 -1.65 2.22
CA SER A 201 14.54 -3.11 2.12
C SER A 201 13.11 -3.67 2.07
N ILE A 202 12.11 -2.85 2.43
CA ILE A 202 10.68 -3.18 2.36
C ILE A 202 10.10 -2.82 1.00
N TYR A 203 10.69 -1.89 0.25
CA TYR A 203 10.12 -1.41 -1.01
C TYR A 203 10.94 -1.83 -2.24
N ASP A 204 12.26 -1.91 -2.10
CA ASP A 204 13.16 -2.47 -3.10
C ASP A 204 14.27 -3.29 -2.40
N PRO A 205 14.08 -4.60 -2.19
CA PRO A 205 15.09 -5.44 -1.55
C PRO A 205 16.30 -5.74 -2.44
N SER A 206 16.28 -5.36 -3.72
CA SER A 206 17.27 -5.80 -4.70
C SER A 206 18.24 -4.68 -5.12
N LYS A 207 17.88 -3.41 -4.87
CA LYS A 207 18.63 -2.27 -5.40
C LYS A 207 18.58 -1.04 -4.48
N GLU A 208 19.73 -0.36 -4.41
CA GLU A 208 19.86 1.02 -3.97
C GLU A 208 20.66 1.78 -5.04
N PRO A 209 20.28 3.01 -5.44
CA PRO A 209 19.12 3.78 -4.98
C PRO A 209 17.78 3.19 -5.44
N ALA A 210 16.71 3.59 -4.77
CA ALA A 210 15.34 3.21 -5.13
C ALA A 210 14.41 4.43 -5.09
N LEU A 211 13.54 4.55 -6.09
CA LEU A 211 12.56 5.62 -6.19
C LEU A 211 11.15 5.04 -6.05
N VAL A 212 10.42 5.47 -5.03
CA VAL A 212 9.11 4.92 -4.69
C VAL A 212 8.08 6.03 -4.62
N PHE A 213 6.95 5.84 -5.31
CA PHE A 213 5.82 6.74 -5.24
C PHE A 213 4.72 6.12 -4.37
N PHE A 214 4.37 6.78 -3.28
CA PHE A 214 3.30 6.39 -2.36
C PHE A 214 2.04 7.16 -2.68
N ARG A 215 1.01 6.44 -3.11
CA ARG A 215 -0.29 6.97 -3.51
C ARG A 215 -1.26 6.72 -2.37
N ARG A 216 -1.42 7.70 -1.49
CA ARG A 216 -2.22 7.54 -0.25
C ARG A 216 -1.79 6.28 0.54
N GLY A 217 -0.49 6.15 0.74
CA GLY A 217 0.12 5.01 1.44
C GLY A 217 0.37 3.75 0.60
N ILE A 218 -0.13 3.66 -0.63
CA ILE A 218 0.11 2.49 -1.51
C ILE A 218 1.38 2.70 -2.34
N PRO A 219 2.47 1.95 -2.07
CA PRO A 219 3.75 2.17 -2.75
C PRO A 219 3.72 1.62 -4.18
N ILE A 220 4.38 2.29 -5.11
CA ILE A 220 4.77 1.73 -6.41
C ILE A 220 6.25 1.99 -6.65
N LEU A 221 6.99 0.94 -6.99
CA LEU A 221 8.42 1.01 -7.26
C LEU A 221 8.69 1.48 -8.70
N TYR A 222 9.48 2.53 -8.86
CA TYR A 222 9.97 2.90 -10.18
C TYR A 222 11.13 1.98 -10.60
N HIS A 223 11.03 1.40 -11.80
CA HIS A 223 11.98 0.42 -12.32
C HIS A 223 12.41 0.70 -13.77
N GLY A 224 12.14 1.91 -14.26
CA GLY A 224 12.51 2.35 -15.61
C GLY A 224 13.88 3.03 -15.69
N GLU A 225 14.14 3.64 -16.84
CA GLU A 225 15.36 4.41 -17.13
C GLU A 225 15.35 5.76 -16.40
N VAL A 226 16.46 6.12 -15.75
CA VAL A 226 16.53 7.33 -14.90
C VAL A 226 16.60 8.60 -15.75
N ASN A 227 15.47 9.07 -16.22
CA ASN A 227 15.32 10.32 -16.94
C ASN A 227 13.99 11.00 -16.63
N ASP A 228 13.92 12.30 -16.86
CA ASP A 228 12.80 13.16 -16.51
C ASP A 228 11.45 12.65 -17.04
N ASP A 229 11.36 12.46 -18.36
CA ASP A 229 10.11 12.17 -19.05
C ASP A 229 9.57 10.80 -18.65
N GLU A 230 10.42 9.77 -18.61
CA GLU A 230 9.99 8.42 -18.23
C GLU A 230 9.51 8.35 -16.77
N ILE A 231 10.17 9.04 -15.83
CA ILE A 231 9.73 9.05 -14.42
C ILE A 231 8.39 9.79 -14.29
N LEU A 232 8.27 10.97 -14.91
CA LEU A 232 7.04 11.75 -14.88
C LEU A 232 5.88 10.99 -15.52
N ASP A 233 6.08 10.41 -16.72
CA ASP A 233 5.07 9.64 -17.40
C ASP A 233 4.65 8.43 -16.57
N PHE A 234 5.60 7.70 -15.99
CA PHE A 234 5.30 6.55 -15.14
C PHE A 234 4.45 6.96 -13.93
N PHE A 235 4.77 8.03 -13.21
CA PHE A 235 3.98 8.45 -12.05
C PHE A 235 2.62 9.03 -12.44
N ASN A 236 2.54 9.81 -13.51
CA ASN A 236 1.28 10.32 -14.06
C ASN A 236 0.34 9.19 -14.46
N ASP A 237 0.85 8.19 -15.18
CA ASP A 237 0.05 7.04 -15.59
C ASP A 237 -0.44 6.25 -14.38
N ASN A 238 0.31 6.24 -13.27
CA ASN A 238 0.06 5.37 -12.12
C ASN A 238 -0.48 6.08 -10.87
N LEU A 239 -1.16 7.22 -11.02
CA LEU A 239 -1.80 7.94 -9.90
C LEU A 239 -2.74 7.08 -9.05
N GLU A 240 -3.49 6.18 -9.70
CA GLU A 240 -4.39 5.25 -9.02
C GLU A 240 -3.79 3.83 -8.99
N PRO A 241 -3.93 3.09 -7.86
CA PRO A 241 -3.53 1.69 -7.76
C PRO A 241 -4.23 0.82 -8.81
N ALA A 242 -3.45 0.01 -9.50
CA ALA A 242 -3.95 -0.88 -10.56
C ALA A 242 -4.24 -2.30 -10.06
N VAL A 243 -3.62 -2.71 -8.95
CA VAL A 243 -3.77 -4.06 -8.40
C VAL A 243 -5.11 -4.19 -7.70
N LYS A 244 -5.85 -5.24 -8.06
CA LYS A 244 -7.16 -5.55 -7.47
C LYS A 244 -7.01 -6.47 -6.26
N GLU A 245 -7.74 -6.20 -5.19
CA GLU A 245 -7.83 -7.10 -4.04
C GLU A 245 -8.89 -8.18 -4.32
N LEU A 246 -8.48 -9.44 -4.23
CA LEU A 246 -9.37 -10.59 -4.35
C LEU A 246 -9.61 -11.25 -2.98
N SER A 247 -10.74 -11.92 -2.89
CA SER A 247 -11.15 -12.75 -1.75
C SER A 247 -11.96 -13.94 -2.25
N ASP A 248 -12.27 -14.87 -1.35
CA ASP A 248 -13.16 -15.99 -1.64
C ASP A 248 -14.53 -15.53 -2.16
N ASP A 249 -15.02 -14.37 -1.72
CA ASP A 249 -16.32 -13.83 -2.12
C ASP A 249 -16.35 -13.25 -3.54
N ASN A 250 -15.24 -12.68 -4.01
CA ASN A 250 -15.20 -11.93 -5.26
C ASN A 250 -14.40 -12.62 -6.38
N PHE A 251 -13.57 -13.61 -6.05
CA PHE A 251 -12.63 -14.21 -6.99
C PHE A 251 -13.35 -14.79 -8.21
N GLU A 252 -14.36 -15.63 -8.02
CA GLU A 252 -15.08 -16.24 -9.14
C GLU A 252 -15.89 -15.22 -9.93
N HIS A 253 -16.53 -14.28 -9.23
CA HIS A 253 -17.31 -13.23 -9.86
C HIS A 253 -16.46 -12.38 -10.80
N LEU A 254 -15.28 -11.97 -10.33
CA LEU A 254 -14.38 -11.10 -11.09
C LEU A 254 -13.58 -11.86 -12.14
N THR A 255 -13.04 -13.04 -11.82
CA THR A 255 -12.10 -13.74 -12.70
C THR A 255 -12.79 -14.69 -13.67
N GLN A 256 -13.96 -15.23 -13.33
CA GLN A 256 -14.64 -16.30 -14.06
C GLN A 256 -13.71 -17.50 -14.35
N ALA A 257 -12.78 -17.79 -13.43
CA ALA A 257 -11.72 -18.76 -13.63
C ALA A 257 -12.24 -20.20 -13.82
N SER A 258 -13.28 -20.60 -13.07
CA SER A 258 -13.78 -21.99 -13.09
C SER A 258 -14.57 -22.33 -14.35
N SER A 259 -15.29 -21.36 -14.94
CA SER A 259 -16.08 -21.57 -16.15
C SER A 259 -15.24 -21.64 -17.43
N GLY A 260 -13.95 -21.30 -17.34
CA GLY A 260 -13.04 -21.16 -18.48
C GLY A 260 -13.26 -19.89 -19.31
N ALA A 261 -14.31 -19.12 -19.01
CA ALA A 261 -14.65 -17.86 -19.67
C ALA A 261 -14.15 -16.67 -18.84
N THR A 262 -12.84 -16.55 -18.69
CA THR A 262 -12.26 -15.49 -17.84
C THR A 262 -12.60 -14.09 -18.38
N THR A 263 -12.76 -13.10 -17.50
CA THR A 263 -13.02 -11.69 -17.86
C THR A 263 -11.77 -10.97 -18.41
N GLY A 264 -10.97 -11.70 -19.18
CA GLY A 264 -9.58 -11.38 -19.52
C GLY A 264 -8.60 -12.23 -18.73
N ASP A 265 -7.32 -12.00 -18.97
CA ASP A 265 -6.25 -12.69 -18.26
C ASP A 265 -6.03 -12.06 -16.88
N TRP A 266 -5.65 -12.87 -15.90
CA TRP A 266 -5.42 -12.44 -14.52
C TRP A 266 -4.08 -12.95 -14.01
N PHE A 267 -3.24 -12.08 -13.47
CA PHE A 267 -2.04 -12.48 -12.74
C PHE A 267 -2.22 -12.15 -11.27
N VAL A 268 -2.24 -13.18 -10.42
CA VAL A 268 -2.64 -13.07 -9.02
C VAL A 268 -1.47 -13.41 -8.09
N PHE A 269 -1.17 -12.50 -7.17
CA PHE A 269 -0.22 -12.69 -6.07
C PHE A 269 -0.93 -13.13 -4.79
N PHE A 270 -0.66 -14.35 -4.36
CA PHE A 270 -1.14 -14.92 -3.10
C PHE A 270 -0.11 -14.63 -2.01
N TYR A 271 -0.57 -13.93 -0.97
CA TYR A 271 0.27 -13.46 0.13
C TYR A 271 -0.34 -13.82 1.49
N SER A 272 0.43 -13.66 2.57
CA SER A 272 -0.08 -13.64 3.94
C SER A 272 0.51 -12.45 4.71
N ALA A 273 -0.17 -12.01 5.77
CA ALA A 273 0.28 -10.88 6.58
C ALA A 273 1.60 -11.17 7.33
N GLU A 274 1.84 -12.43 7.67
CA GLU A 274 3.00 -12.95 8.39
C GLU A 274 4.21 -13.20 7.47
N CYS A 275 4.00 -13.17 6.16
CA CYS A 275 5.03 -13.40 5.15
C CYS A 275 5.88 -12.14 4.95
N THR A 276 7.07 -12.10 5.56
CA THR A 276 8.01 -10.96 5.44
C THR A 276 8.44 -10.70 4.00
N VAL A 277 8.68 -11.76 3.21
CA VAL A 277 8.99 -11.62 1.78
C VAL A 277 7.82 -10.97 1.03
N CYS A 278 6.58 -11.32 1.37
CA CYS A 278 5.41 -10.79 0.70
C CYS A 278 5.25 -9.28 0.93
N GLN A 279 5.53 -8.81 2.15
CA GLN A 279 5.55 -7.39 2.48
C GLN A 279 6.53 -6.62 1.59
N ARG A 280 7.70 -7.21 1.32
CA ARG A 280 8.73 -6.63 0.44
C ARG A 280 8.33 -6.54 -1.03
N LEU A 281 7.32 -7.32 -1.43
CA LEU A 281 6.89 -7.41 -2.82
C LEU A 281 5.70 -6.49 -3.15
N TYR A 282 5.12 -5.78 -2.19
CA TYR A 282 3.96 -4.93 -2.49
C TYR A 282 4.30 -3.81 -3.48
N ALA A 283 5.39 -3.08 -3.27
CA ALA A 283 5.78 -2.00 -4.19
C ALA A 283 6.13 -2.54 -5.58
N VAL A 284 6.85 -3.66 -5.63
CA VAL A 284 7.19 -4.40 -6.86
C VAL A 284 5.92 -4.83 -7.60
N TRP A 285 4.96 -5.42 -6.89
CA TRP A 285 3.73 -5.95 -7.47
C TRP A 285 2.82 -4.83 -7.99
N GLU A 286 2.78 -3.68 -7.31
CA GLU A 286 2.13 -2.48 -7.81
C GLU A 286 2.76 -1.98 -9.12
N SER A 287 4.08 -2.13 -9.29
CA SER A 287 4.77 -1.77 -10.54
C SER A 287 4.40 -2.69 -11.69
N VAL A 288 4.26 -4.00 -11.42
CA VAL A 288 3.72 -4.97 -12.37
C VAL A 288 2.29 -4.59 -12.75
N GLY A 289 1.47 -4.25 -11.74
CA GLY A 289 0.15 -3.63 -11.88
C GLY A 289 0.13 -2.48 -12.88
N GLY A 290 0.94 -1.45 -12.58
CA GLY A 290 1.02 -0.24 -13.39
C GLY A 290 1.44 -0.49 -14.83
N LYS A 291 2.42 -1.39 -15.05
CA LYS A 291 2.92 -1.74 -16.38
C LYS A 291 1.92 -2.53 -17.22
N LEU A 292 1.12 -3.39 -16.58
CA LEU A 292 0.25 -4.35 -17.28
C LEU A 292 -1.24 -4.00 -17.27
N LYS A 293 -1.68 -2.95 -16.55
CA LYS A 293 -3.10 -2.57 -16.38
C LYS A 293 -3.94 -2.42 -17.67
N ARG A 294 -3.30 -2.14 -18.81
CA ARG A 294 -3.96 -2.01 -20.13
C ARG A 294 -3.92 -3.32 -20.95
N LYS A 295 -3.23 -4.36 -20.47
CA LYS A 295 -3.02 -5.65 -21.15
C LYS A 295 -3.71 -6.82 -20.44
N LEU A 296 -3.63 -6.86 -19.11
CA LEU A 296 -4.24 -7.91 -18.29
C LEU A 296 -4.51 -7.42 -16.86
N ASN A 297 -5.34 -8.15 -16.12
CA ASN A 297 -5.70 -7.80 -14.75
C ASN A 297 -4.62 -8.27 -13.77
N ILE A 298 -4.11 -7.35 -12.94
CA ILE A 298 -3.20 -7.71 -11.85
C ILE A 298 -3.97 -7.68 -10.54
N ALA A 299 -3.76 -8.70 -9.72
CA ALA A 299 -4.48 -8.85 -8.46
C ALA A 299 -3.59 -9.41 -7.35
N ARG A 300 -4.05 -9.27 -6.12
CA ARG A 300 -3.47 -9.94 -4.95
C ARG A 300 -4.58 -10.51 -4.07
N MET A 301 -4.24 -11.48 -3.22
CA MET A 301 -5.18 -12.12 -2.31
C MET A 301 -4.46 -12.66 -1.06
N ASN A 302 -5.04 -12.43 0.11
CA ASN A 302 -4.54 -13.01 1.35
C ASN A 302 -4.92 -14.51 1.45
N SER A 303 -3.96 -15.41 1.25
CA SER A 303 -4.15 -16.87 1.25
C SER A 303 -4.37 -17.47 2.64
N ALA A 304 -4.13 -16.70 3.71
CA ALA A 304 -4.29 -17.13 5.11
C ALA A 304 -5.51 -16.51 5.81
N GLU A 305 -6.28 -15.66 5.12
CA GLU A 305 -7.45 -14.98 5.69
C GLU A 305 -8.62 -14.93 4.69
N SER A 306 -8.71 -13.86 3.89
CA SER A 306 -9.87 -13.60 3.02
C SER A 306 -9.97 -14.53 1.81
N GLY A 307 -8.91 -15.25 1.46
CA GLY A 307 -8.82 -16.09 0.26
C GLY A 307 -8.43 -17.54 0.53
N ILE A 308 -8.63 -18.07 1.74
CA ILE A 308 -8.17 -19.41 2.14
C ILE A 308 -8.76 -20.50 1.23
N SER A 309 -10.06 -20.43 0.91
CA SER A 309 -10.75 -21.48 0.16
C SER A 309 -10.26 -21.51 -1.29
N THR A 310 -10.10 -20.34 -1.89
CA THR A 310 -9.58 -20.16 -3.24
C THR A 310 -8.11 -20.55 -3.31
N ALA A 311 -7.29 -20.09 -2.36
CA ALA A 311 -5.89 -20.47 -2.27
C ALA A 311 -5.72 -21.98 -2.12
N LYS A 312 -6.50 -22.64 -1.25
CA LYS A 312 -6.50 -24.11 -1.10
C LYS A 312 -6.85 -24.80 -2.41
N ARG A 313 -7.93 -24.39 -3.05
CA ARG A 313 -8.39 -24.96 -4.33
C ARG A 313 -7.35 -24.81 -5.44
N LEU A 314 -6.71 -23.64 -5.51
CA LEU A 314 -5.68 -23.36 -6.50
C LEU A 314 -4.28 -23.82 -6.05
N GLY A 315 -4.14 -24.53 -4.92
CA GLY A 315 -2.85 -24.99 -4.40
C GLY A 315 -1.84 -23.85 -4.16
N ALA A 316 -2.27 -22.74 -3.58
CA ALA A 316 -1.51 -21.52 -3.33
C ALA A 316 -1.65 -21.05 -1.86
N LEU A 317 -1.71 -22.01 -0.92
CA LEU A 317 -1.73 -21.71 0.52
C LEU A 317 -0.37 -21.20 1.00
N GLU A 318 0.72 -21.72 0.45
CA GLU A 318 2.07 -21.27 0.74
C GLU A 318 2.32 -19.91 0.09
N SER A 319 2.78 -18.96 0.90
CA SER A 319 3.09 -17.59 0.48
C SER A 319 4.60 -17.34 0.42
N PRO A 320 5.10 -16.55 -0.55
CA PRO A 320 4.38 -15.99 -1.69
C PRO A 320 4.11 -17.04 -2.77
N ALA A 321 2.97 -16.94 -3.46
CA ALA A 321 2.70 -17.70 -4.68
C ALA A 321 2.11 -16.79 -5.76
N PHE A 322 2.40 -17.10 -7.03
CA PHE A 322 1.88 -16.31 -8.16
C PHE A 322 1.29 -17.23 -9.22
N ILE A 323 0.05 -16.94 -9.62
CA ILE A 323 -0.69 -17.72 -10.60
C ILE A 323 -1.21 -16.80 -11.69
N PHE A 324 -0.83 -17.11 -12.93
CA PHE A 324 -1.38 -16.49 -14.13
C PHE A 324 -2.52 -17.36 -14.67
N LEU A 325 -3.71 -16.78 -14.79
CA LEU A 325 -4.94 -17.39 -15.28
C LEU A 325 -5.19 -16.88 -16.70
N ARG A 326 -5.26 -17.80 -17.66
CA ARG A 326 -5.50 -17.49 -19.06
C ARG A 326 -6.20 -18.66 -19.75
N GLN A 327 -7.33 -18.36 -20.38
CA GLN A 327 -8.08 -19.32 -21.23
C GLN A 327 -8.39 -20.65 -20.53
N GLY A 328 -8.92 -20.58 -19.30
CA GLY A 328 -9.28 -21.75 -18.48
C GLY A 328 -8.10 -22.57 -17.96
N LYS A 329 -6.87 -22.07 -18.14
CA LYS A 329 -5.64 -22.66 -17.63
C LYS A 329 -4.99 -21.74 -16.61
N MET A 330 -4.31 -22.34 -15.64
CA MET A 330 -3.44 -21.66 -14.70
C MET A 330 -1.98 -22.03 -14.95
N TYR A 331 -1.11 -21.04 -14.80
CA TYR A 331 0.34 -21.13 -14.97
C TYR A 331 0.98 -20.57 -13.71
N ARG A 332 1.78 -21.38 -13.03
CA ARG A 332 2.49 -20.97 -11.82
C ARG A 332 3.81 -20.30 -12.18
N TYR A 333 4.10 -19.17 -11.53
CA TYR A 333 5.44 -18.61 -11.55
C TYR A 333 6.33 -19.41 -10.60
N LEU A 334 7.34 -20.10 -11.15
CA LEU A 334 8.26 -20.95 -10.38
C LEU A 334 9.65 -20.34 -10.23
N ALA A 335 9.92 -19.27 -10.97
CA ALA A 335 11.16 -18.53 -10.86
C ALA A 335 11.26 -17.85 -9.49
N LYS A 336 12.47 -17.76 -8.95
CA LYS A 336 12.76 -17.10 -7.67
C LYS A 336 13.25 -15.66 -7.84
N GLN A 337 13.11 -15.10 -9.04
CA GLN A 337 13.38 -13.70 -9.33
C GLN A 337 12.11 -12.89 -9.11
N TYR A 338 12.14 -11.88 -8.24
CA TYR A 338 10.97 -11.09 -7.87
C TYR A 338 11.12 -9.61 -8.25
N SER A 339 11.62 -9.34 -9.45
CA SER A 339 11.68 -7.99 -10.01
C SER A 339 10.45 -7.70 -10.88
N PRO A 340 10.05 -6.42 -11.07
CA PRO A 340 8.95 -6.08 -11.96
C PRO A 340 9.14 -6.65 -13.38
N GLU A 341 10.37 -6.60 -13.90
CA GLU A 341 10.72 -7.09 -15.25
C GLU A 341 10.51 -8.59 -15.36
N ALA A 342 10.94 -9.36 -14.35
CA ALA A 342 10.79 -10.81 -14.36
C ALA A 342 9.31 -11.24 -14.40
N PHE A 343 8.48 -10.58 -13.59
CA PHE A 343 7.02 -10.82 -13.59
C PHE A 343 6.35 -10.40 -14.91
N VAL A 344 6.72 -9.24 -15.45
CA VAL A 344 6.21 -8.76 -16.74
C VAL A 344 6.58 -9.71 -17.86
N GLN A 345 7.85 -10.13 -17.94
CA GLN A 345 8.31 -11.08 -18.95
C GLN A 345 7.58 -12.43 -18.86
N PHE A 346 7.34 -12.92 -17.64
CA PHE A 346 6.56 -14.12 -17.42
C PHE A 346 5.13 -13.98 -17.93
N ALA A 347 4.43 -12.92 -17.55
CA ALA A 347 3.03 -12.69 -17.91
C ALA A 347 2.84 -12.50 -19.43
N GLU A 348 3.79 -11.85 -20.10
CA GLU A 348 3.70 -11.60 -21.55
C GLU A 348 3.97 -12.86 -22.38
N LYS A 349 5.01 -13.63 -22.04
CA LYS A 349 5.43 -14.79 -22.85
C LYS A 349 6.02 -15.94 -22.03
N GLY A 350 6.70 -15.66 -20.93
CA GLY A 350 7.44 -16.67 -20.17
C GLY A 350 6.58 -17.80 -19.62
N TYR A 351 5.29 -17.57 -19.37
CA TYR A 351 4.36 -18.60 -18.90
C TYR A 351 4.25 -19.83 -19.83
N LEU A 352 4.56 -19.67 -21.12
CA LEU A 352 4.53 -20.77 -22.11
C LEU A 352 5.72 -21.74 -21.95
N THR A 353 6.85 -21.26 -21.44
CA THR A 353 8.10 -22.03 -21.40
C THR A 353 8.59 -22.29 -19.97
N GLN A 354 8.22 -21.44 -19.02
CA GLN A 354 8.68 -21.49 -17.62
C GLN A 354 7.64 -22.12 -16.69
N SER A 355 6.47 -22.51 -17.21
CA SER A 355 5.38 -23.11 -16.46
C SER A 355 4.70 -24.21 -17.23
N HIS A 356 4.03 -25.11 -16.51
CA HIS A 356 3.21 -26.16 -17.11
C HIS A 356 1.73 -25.75 -16.99
N PRO A 357 0.96 -25.72 -18.10
CA PRO A 357 -0.45 -25.39 -18.05
C PRO A 357 -1.21 -26.44 -17.23
N GLN A 358 -1.94 -25.99 -16.22
CA GLN A 358 -2.87 -26.81 -15.45
C GLN A 358 -4.30 -26.32 -15.70
N PRO A 359 -5.31 -27.20 -15.83
CA PRO A 359 -6.70 -26.76 -15.87
C PRO A 359 -7.03 -26.06 -14.54
N VAL A 360 -7.82 -24.98 -14.59
CA VAL A 360 -8.28 -24.33 -13.37
C VAL A 360 -9.20 -25.30 -12.60
N PRO A 361 -8.90 -25.62 -11.33
CA PRO A 361 -9.75 -26.48 -10.52
C PRO A 361 -11.16 -25.91 -10.34
N GLN A 362 -12.16 -26.74 -10.53
CA GLN A 362 -13.57 -26.37 -10.38
C GLN A 362 -13.89 -26.03 -8.92
N ILE A 363 -14.92 -25.20 -8.71
CA ILE A 363 -15.48 -24.95 -7.37
C ILE A 363 -15.97 -26.31 -6.81
N PRO A 364 -15.58 -26.71 -5.59
CA PRO A 364 -16.13 -27.90 -4.95
C PRO A 364 -17.65 -27.82 -4.92
N SER A 365 -18.33 -28.83 -5.45
CA SER A 365 -19.78 -28.94 -5.29
C SER A 365 -20.10 -29.05 -3.80
N ALA A 366 -21.05 -28.26 -3.31
CA ALA A 366 -21.58 -28.44 -1.96
C ALA A 366 -22.19 -29.86 -1.90
N VAL A 367 -21.62 -30.70 -1.03
CA VAL A 367 -22.08 -32.07 -0.76
C VAL A 367 -23.25 -32.03 0.21
#